data_AF-A0A1L7JMW5-F1
#
_entry.id   AF-A0A1L7JMW5-F1
#
_cell.length_a   1.000
_cell.length_b   1.000
_cell.length_c   1.000
_cell.angle_alpha   90.00
_cell.angle_beta   90.00
_cell.angle_gamma   90.00
#
_symmetry.space_group_name_H-M   'P 1'
#
loop_
_entity.id
_entity.type
_entity.pdbx_description
1 polymer ?
#
loop_
_entity_poly.entity_id
_entity_poly.type
_entity_poly.pdbx_seq_one_letter_code
_entity_poly.pdbx_strand_id
1 'polypeptide(L)' 'MFNNALSSSILPLTVCSIFSGAGLMDKSFLDDFDIIFALDNDRAACETYEKFRKSYPT' A
#
# COMPACT_ATOMS: atom_id res chain seq x y z
N MET A 1 8.29 -22.15 -22.35
CA MET A 1 7.62 -20.91 -22.81
C MET A 1 6.73 -20.22 -21.76
N PHE A 2 6.58 -20.75 -20.53
CA PHE A 2 5.78 -20.08 -19.48
C PHE A 2 6.43 -18.80 -18.91
N ASN A 3 7.76 -18.66 -18.96
CA ASN A 3 8.48 -17.58 -18.28
C ASN A 3 8.31 -16.18 -18.89
N ASN A 4 7.97 -16.06 -20.18
CA ASN A 4 7.86 -14.76 -20.84
C ASN A 4 6.49 -14.07 -20.64
N ALA A 5 5.43 -14.84 -20.35
CA ALA A 5 4.09 -14.31 -20.13
C ALA A 5 3.92 -13.74 -18.72
N LEU A 6 4.63 -14.31 -17.73
CA LEU A 6 4.62 -13.83 -16.36
C LEU A 6 5.37 -12.49 -16.21
N SER A 7 6.48 -12.33 -16.95
CA SER A 7 7.29 -11.09 -16.90
C SER A 7 6.60 -9.88 -17.53
N SER A 8 5.60 -10.09 -18.39
CA SER A 8 4.82 -9.02 -19.03
C SER A 8 3.46 -8.79 -18.38
N SER A 9 3.06 -9.61 -17.39
CA SER A 9 1.79 -9.44 -16.70
C SER A 9 1.99 -8.53 -15.50
N ILE A 10 1.47 -7.30 -15.60
CA ILE A 10 1.27 -6.43 -14.45
C ILE A 10 0.16 -7.11 -13.63
N LEU A 11 0.54 -7.83 -12.58
CA LEU A 11 -0.42 -8.36 -11.62
C LEU A 11 -0.77 -7.20 -10.67
N PRO A 12 -2.01 -6.68 -10.68
CA PRO A 12 -2.41 -5.64 -9.75
C PRO A 12 -2.58 -6.27 -8.37
N LEU A 13 -1.49 -6.34 -7.60
CA LEU A 13 -1.52 -6.84 -6.25
C LEU A 13 -1.97 -5.72 -5.32
N THR A 14 -3.13 -5.92 -4.68
CA THR A 14 -3.71 -4.95 -3.76
C THR A 14 -3.56 -5.40 -2.31
N VAL A 15 -3.42 -4.43 -1.41
CA VAL A 15 -3.27 -4.66 0.03
C VAL A 15 -4.32 -3.86 0.80
N CYS A 16 -4.91 -4.53 1.80
CA CYS A 16 -5.65 -3.88 2.88
C CYS A 16 -4.79 -3.88 4.13
N SER A 17 -4.41 -2.71 4.62
CA SER A 17 -3.60 -2.56 5.83
C SER A 17 -4.48 -2.42 7.06
N ILE A 18 -4.42 -3.42 7.94
CA ILE A 18 -5.13 -3.44 9.22
C ILE A 18 -4.14 -3.12 10.33
N PHE A 19 -4.55 -2.31 11.31
CA PHE A 19 -3.64 -1.74 12.32
C PHE A 19 -2.52 -0.93 11.66
N SER A 20 -2.89 -0.12 10.66
CA SER A 20 -1.94 0.55 9.76
C SER A 20 -1.04 1.57 10.46
N GLY A 21 -1.43 2.03 11.64
CA GLY A 21 -0.77 3.12 12.35
C GLY A 21 -0.58 4.32 11.43
N ALA A 22 0.62 4.90 11.45
CA ALA A 22 1.01 5.99 10.58
C ALA A 22 1.56 5.54 9.20
N GLY A 23 1.51 4.24 8.87
CA GLY A 23 1.89 3.71 7.55
C GLY A 23 3.36 3.30 7.40
N LEU A 24 4.05 3.04 8.52
CA LEU A 24 5.46 2.62 8.49
C LEU A 24 5.67 1.31 7.73
N MET A 25 4.83 0.31 7.96
CA MET A 25 4.90 -1.00 7.29
C MET A 25 4.48 -0.88 5.83
N ASP A 26 3.38 -0.16 5.60
CA ASP A 26 2.79 0.12 4.30
C ASP A 26 3.80 0.71 3.30
N LYS A 27 4.74 1.53 3.79
CA LYS A 27 5.83 2.07 2.97
C LYS A 27 6.60 1.01 2.18
N SER A 28 6.82 -0.17 2.75
CA SER A 28 7.56 -1.26 2.07
C SER A 28 6.73 -1.97 1.00
N PHE A 29 5.41 -1.78 0.97
CA PHE A 29 4.52 -2.39 -0.01
C PHE A 29 4.22 -1.47 -1.19
N LEU A 30 4.41 -0.15 -1.06
CA LEU A 30 4.04 0.83 -2.08
C LEU A 30 4.81 0.70 -3.40
N ASP A 31 5.97 0.04 -3.41
CA ASP A 31 6.77 -0.13 -4.62
C ASP A 31 6.16 -1.18 -5.59
N ASP A 32 5.45 -2.17 -5.04
CA ASP A 32 4.95 -3.33 -5.81
C ASP A 32 3.43 -3.56 -5.66
N PHE A 33 2.79 -2.92 -4.68
CA PHE A 33 1.40 -3.13 -4.31
C PHE A 33 0.62 -1.82 -4.18
N ASP A 34 -0.66 -1.87 -4.56
CA ASP A 34 -1.58 -0.77 -4.29
C ASP A 34 -2.31 -0.97 -2.95
N ILE A 35 -2.14 -0.02 -2.04
CA ILE A 35 -2.85 0.00 -0.77
C ILE A 35 -4.17 0.74 -0.96
N ILE A 36 -5.25 -0.05 -1.05
CA ILE A 36 -6.61 0.43 -1.35
C ILE A 36 -7.41 0.80 -0.08
N PHE A 37 -6.97 0.30 1.07
CA PHE A 37 -7.62 0.55 2.35
C PHE A 37 -6.61 0.45 3.50
N ALA A 38 -6.68 1.38 4.45
CA ALA A 38 -5.88 1.40 5.66
C ALA A 38 -6.79 1.70 6.85
N LEU A 39 -6.68 0.91 7.92
CA LEU A 39 -7.51 1.03 9.11
C LEU A 39 -6.66 1.14 10.37
N ASP A 40 -6.90 2.21 11.12
CA ASP A 40 -6.45 2.36 12.50
C ASP A 40 -7.55 3.00 13.36
N ASN A 41 -7.48 2.75 14.67
CA ASN A 41 -8.42 3.33 15.64
C ASN A 41 -7.89 4.65 16.24
N ASP A 42 -6.58 4.88 16.17
CA ASP A 42 -5.97 6.12 16.63
C ASP A 42 -6.11 7.23 15.59
N ARG A 43 -6.81 8.31 15.96
CA ARG A 43 -7.06 9.46 15.07
C ARG A 43 -5.76 10.12 14.60
N ALA A 44 -4.77 10.28 15.48
CA ALA A 44 -3.52 10.96 15.12
C ALA A 44 -2.69 10.12 14.15
N ALA A 45 -2.71 8.80 14.29
CA ALA A 45 -2.14 7.85 13.35
C ALA A 45 -2.82 7.96 11.99
N CYS A 46 -4.15 7.98 11.93
CA CYS A 46 -4.91 8.17 10.69
C CYS A 46 -4.58 9.50 9.99
N GLU A 47 -4.54 10.61 10.71
CA GLU A 47 -4.19 11.93 10.15
C GLU A 47 -2.75 11.97 9.63
N THR A 48 -1.83 11.28 10.31
CA THR A 48 -0.44 11.14 9.87
C THR A 48 -0.34 10.25 8.64
N TYR A 49 -1.07 9.14 8.62
CA TYR A 49 -1.17 8.23 7.50
C TYR A 49 -1.70 8.95 6.25
N GLU A 50 -2.73 9.80 6.38
CA GLU A 50 -3.28 10.57 5.26
C GLU A 50 -2.22 11.50 4.63
N LYS A 51 -1.40 12.15 5.45
CA LYS A 51 -0.27 12.99 4.98
C LYS A 51 0.81 12.14 4.31
N PHE A 52 1.13 10.97 4.89
CA PHE A 52 2.05 10.01 4.30
C PHE A 52 1.55 9.57 2.92
N ARG A 53 0.29 9.16 2.79
CA ARG A 53 -0.28 8.67 1.53
C ARG A 53 -0.30 9.72 0.42
N LYS A 54 -0.51 11.00 0.75
CA LYS A 54 -0.41 12.11 -0.23
C LYS A 54 0.99 12.26 -0.82
N SER A 55 2.03 11.76 -0.15
CA SER A 55 3.41 11.79 -0.65
C SER A 55 3.72 10.65 -1.63
N TYR A 56 2.84 9.65 -1.71
CA TYR A 56 2.95 8.49 -2.59
C TYR A 56 1.64 8.29 -3.37
N PRO A 57 1.32 9.21 -4.29
CA PRO A 57 0.16 9.06 -5.16
C PRO A 57 0.39 7.88 -6.11
N THR A 58 -0.56 6.95 -6.12
CA THR A 58 -0.69 5.87 -7.12
C THR A 58 -1.11 6.41 -8.47
#